data_AF-A0A1Q3ARX5-F1
#
_entry.id   AF-A0A1Q3ARX5-F1
#
_cell.length_a   1.000
_cell.length_b   1.000
_cell.length_c   1.000
_cell.angle_alpha   90.00
_cell.angle_beta   90.00
_cell.angle_gamma   90.00
#
_symmetry.space_group_name_H-M   'P 1'
#
loop_
_entity.id
_entity.type
_entity.pdbx_description
1 polymer ?
#
loop_
_entity_poly.entity_id
_entity_poly.type
_entity_poly.pdbx_seq_one_letter_code
_entity_poly.pdbx_strand_id
1 'polypeptide(L)'
;NISNVSRRFNPAWFNEYGNWMEYSISKDAAFCFCYYLFMHDIEKQGGGDSFVLDGFRSRHKKERFNSHVGASNSAHNQSWKICEEFMNQNQHIQAALVKQSNQAR
;
A
#
# COMPACT_ATOMS: atom_id res chain seq x y z
N ASN A 1 -36.89 -1.86 -8.03
CA ASN A 1 -36.11 -0.78 -7.40
C ASN A 1 -34.68 -1.26 -7.18
N ILE A 2 -33.81 -1.11 -8.18
CA ILE A 2 -32.36 -1.30 -7.99
C ILE A 2 -31.89 -0.04 -7.28
N SER A 3 -31.62 -0.17 -5.99
CA SER A 3 -31.15 0.91 -5.15
C SER A 3 -29.95 1.59 -5.78
N ASN A 4 -29.98 2.92 -5.76
CA ASN A 4 -28.95 3.84 -6.21
C ASN A 4 -27.74 3.78 -5.25
N VAL A 5 -27.17 2.58 -5.07
CA VAL A 5 -25.91 2.42 -4.35
C VAL A 5 -24.87 3.12 -5.19
N SER A 6 -24.35 4.23 -4.66
CA SER A 6 -23.35 5.07 -5.31
C SER A 6 -22.32 4.20 -6.04
N ARG A 7 -22.19 4.39 -7.35
CA ARG A 7 -21.24 3.65 -8.22
C ARG A 7 -19.78 4.03 -7.96
N ARG A 8 -19.47 4.67 -6.84
CA ARG A 8 -18.15 5.21 -6.52
C ARG A 8 -17.49 4.33 -5.48
N PHE A 9 -16.16 4.33 -5.47
CA PHE A 9 -15.38 3.82 -4.36
C PHE A 9 -15.92 4.32 -3.01
N ASN A 10 -15.93 3.47 -1.98
CA ASN A 10 -16.40 3.85 -0.66
C ASN A 10 -15.25 4.50 0.13
N PRO A 11 -15.26 5.84 0.33
CA PRO A 11 -14.15 6.52 1.02
C PRO A 11 -14.02 6.09 2.48
N ALA A 12 -15.09 5.56 3.10
CA ALA A 12 -15.02 5.06 4.48
C ALA A 12 -14.02 3.92 4.66
N TRP A 13 -13.63 3.22 3.59
CA TRP A 13 -12.58 2.20 3.65
C TRP A 13 -11.20 2.78 4.00
N PHE A 14 -10.95 4.08 3.76
CA PHE A 14 -9.73 4.74 4.23
C PHE A 14 -9.62 4.79 5.75
N ASN A 15 -10.74 4.79 6.48
CA ASN A 15 -10.69 4.77 7.94
C ASN A 15 -10.10 3.47 8.49
N GLU A 16 -10.10 2.40 7.70
CA GLU A 16 -9.65 1.07 8.11
C GLU A 16 -8.36 0.62 7.40
N TYR A 17 -8.18 1.01 6.13
CA TYR A 17 -7.04 0.60 5.30
C TYR A 17 -6.16 1.77 4.87
N GLY A 18 -6.41 2.98 5.37
CA GLY A 18 -5.74 4.21 4.90
C GLY A 18 -4.25 4.28 5.22
N ASN A 19 -3.72 3.38 6.04
CA ASN A 19 -2.29 3.30 6.28
C ASN A 19 -1.53 2.84 5.01
N TRP A 20 -2.10 1.92 4.23
CA TRP A 20 -1.39 1.33 3.07
C TRP A 20 -2.10 1.54 1.72
N MET A 21 -3.40 1.83 1.74
CA MET A 21 -4.23 1.92 0.55
C MET A 21 -4.13 3.30 -0.08
N GLU A 22 -3.91 3.34 -1.40
CA GLU A 22 -3.98 4.55 -2.21
C GLU A 22 -5.14 4.44 -3.21
N TYR A 23 -5.78 5.55 -3.57
CA TYR A 23 -6.89 5.55 -4.53
C TYR A 23 -6.62 6.48 -5.69
N SER A 24 -6.70 5.95 -6.91
CA SER A 24 -6.62 6.74 -8.13
C SER A 24 -8.02 7.13 -8.59
N ILE A 25 -8.33 8.43 -8.58
CA ILE A 25 -9.59 8.96 -9.13
C ILE A 25 -9.69 8.65 -10.64
N SER A 26 -8.59 8.81 -11.37
CA SER A 26 -8.56 8.60 -12.83
C SER A 26 -8.84 7.15 -13.23
N LYS A 27 -8.41 6.17 -12.40
CA LYS A 27 -8.61 4.75 -12.64
C LYS A 27 -9.79 4.16 -11.87
N ASP A 28 -10.40 4.93 -10.96
CA ASP A 28 -11.43 4.49 -10.00
C ASP A 28 -11.05 3.16 -9.34
N ALA A 29 -9.82 3.11 -8.82
CA ALA A 29 -9.20 1.88 -8.32
C ALA A 29 -8.30 2.13 -7.12
N ALA A 30 -8.27 1.15 -6.21
CA ALA A 30 -7.41 1.15 -5.04
C ALA A 30 -6.09 0.40 -5.31
N PHE A 31 -5.00 0.90 -4.77
CA PHE A 31 -3.64 0.39 -4.97
C PHE A 31 -2.93 0.18 -3.62
N CYS A 32 -1.89 -0.65 -3.62
CA CYS A 32 -0.94 -0.78 -2.52
C CYS A 32 0.46 -0.37 -3.01
N PHE A 33 0.84 0.88 -2.73
CA PHE A 33 2.06 1.47 -3.28
C PHE A 33 3.34 0.84 -2.72
N CYS A 34 3.41 0.62 -1.40
CA CYS A 34 4.54 -0.07 -0.79
C CYS A 34 4.73 -1.49 -1.37
N TYR A 35 3.63 -2.18 -1.67
CA TYR A 35 3.71 -3.50 -2.29
C TYR A 35 4.18 -3.41 -3.75
N TYR A 36 3.78 -2.38 -4.50
CA TYR A 36 4.33 -2.12 -5.82
C TYR A 36 5.84 -1.86 -5.82
N LEU A 37 6.35 -1.08 -4.86
CA LEU A 37 7.76 -0.69 -4.82
C LEU A 37 8.71 -1.80 -4.32
N PHE A 38 8.28 -2.57 -3.32
CA PHE A 38 9.17 -3.47 -2.58
C PHE A 38 8.89 -4.97 -2.82
N MET A 39 7.94 -5.32 -3.68
CA MET A 39 7.73 -6.71 -4.07
C MET A 39 8.80 -7.16 -5.08
N HIS A 40 9.60 -8.15 -4.69
CA HIS A 40 10.71 -8.64 -5.49
C HIS A 40 10.30 -9.54 -6.68
N ASP A 41 9.08 -10.10 -6.70
CA ASP A 41 8.66 -11.11 -7.66
C ASP A 41 7.15 -11.01 -8.04
N ILE A 42 6.69 -9.83 -8.47
CA ILE A 42 5.30 -9.60 -8.92
C ILE A 42 4.88 -10.62 -10.00
N GLU A 43 5.81 -11.02 -10.87
CA GLU A 43 5.56 -11.91 -12.02
C GLU A 43 5.48 -13.41 -11.66
N LYS A 44 6.14 -13.85 -10.58
CA LYS A 44 6.17 -15.29 -10.21
C LYS A 44 4.93 -15.72 -9.42
N GLN A 45 4.20 -14.76 -8.86
CA GLN A 45 2.95 -15.01 -8.17
C GLN A 45 1.82 -15.01 -9.20
N GLY A 46 1.67 -16.14 -9.90
CA GLY A 46 0.71 -16.32 -10.99
C GLY A 46 -0.66 -15.70 -10.67
N GLY A 47 -1.04 -14.69 -11.46
CA GLY A 47 -2.21 -13.84 -11.20
C GLY A 47 -1.84 -12.65 -10.32
N GLY A 48 -1.02 -11.74 -10.87
CA GLY A 48 -0.53 -10.53 -10.20
C GLY A 48 -1.64 -9.85 -9.38
N ASP A 49 -1.29 -9.45 -8.16
CA ASP A 49 -2.24 -8.88 -7.24
C ASP A 49 -2.89 -7.62 -7.86
N SER A 50 -4.21 -7.62 -7.98
CA SER A 50 -4.96 -6.50 -8.54
C SER A 50 -4.67 -5.17 -7.83
N PHE A 51 -4.24 -5.20 -6.56
CA PHE A 51 -3.84 -3.99 -5.83
C PHE A 51 -2.51 -3.38 -6.32
N VAL A 52 -1.73 -4.08 -7.13
CA VAL A 52 -0.39 -3.64 -7.56
C VAL A 52 -0.38 -3.14 -8.99
N LEU A 53 -0.91 -3.93 -9.93
CA LEU A 53 -0.78 -3.65 -11.36
C LEU A 53 -1.95 -2.79 -11.88
N ASP A 54 -3.16 -3.34 -11.83
CA ASP A 54 -4.35 -2.75 -12.48
C ASP A 54 -5.19 -1.85 -11.56
N GLY A 55 -4.96 -1.98 -10.27
CA GLY A 55 -5.77 -1.42 -9.21
C GLY A 55 -7.03 -2.26 -8.94
N PHE A 56 -7.38 -2.37 -7.68
CA PHE A 56 -8.58 -3.06 -7.23
C PHE A 56 -9.83 -2.20 -7.45
N ARG A 57 -10.74 -2.68 -8.30
CA ARG A 57 -11.98 -1.99 -8.69
C ARG A 57 -13.25 -2.61 -8.09
N SER A 58 -13.14 -3.71 -7.34
CA SER A 58 -14.34 -4.43 -6.85
C SER A 58 -14.97 -3.75 -5.64
N ARG A 59 -15.95 -2.89 -5.90
CA ARG A 59 -16.59 -1.99 -4.93
C ARG A 59 -17.45 -2.64 -3.85
N HIS A 60 -17.76 -3.94 -3.97
CA HIS A 60 -18.57 -4.70 -3.00
C HIS A 60 -17.79 -5.79 -2.27
N LYS A 61 -16.49 -5.95 -2.58
CA LYS A 61 -15.67 -7.05 -2.07
C LYS A 61 -14.66 -6.56 -1.04
N LYS A 62 -15.15 -5.93 0.03
CA LYS A 62 -14.29 -5.38 1.09
C LYS A 62 -13.39 -6.47 1.70
N GLU A 63 -13.88 -7.70 1.79
CA GLU A 63 -13.13 -8.87 2.25
C GLU A 63 -11.81 -9.09 1.49
N ARG A 64 -11.69 -8.60 0.25
CA ARG A 64 -10.45 -8.70 -0.53
C ARG A 64 -9.33 -7.84 0.03
N PHE A 65 -9.63 -6.72 0.72
CA PHE A 65 -8.60 -5.96 1.45
C PHE A 65 -7.99 -6.81 2.57
N ASN A 66 -8.82 -7.51 3.33
CA ASN A 66 -8.34 -8.38 4.41
C ASN A 66 -7.54 -9.57 3.85
N SER A 67 -7.98 -10.17 2.73
CA SER A 67 -7.22 -11.23 2.07
C SER A 67 -5.89 -10.72 1.50
N HIS A 68 -5.85 -9.48 1.00
CA HIS A 68 -4.63 -8.83 0.51
C HIS A 68 -3.62 -8.57 1.64
N VAL A 69 -4.09 -8.00 2.76
CA VAL A 69 -3.26 -7.81 3.96
C VAL A 69 -2.78 -9.16 4.49
N GLY A 70 -3.66 -10.16 4.57
CA GLY A 70 -3.30 -11.53 4.95
C GLY A 70 -2.71 -11.66 6.36
N ALA A 71 -1.95 -12.73 6.57
CA ALA A 71 -1.24 -12.98 7.83
C ALA A 71 0.03 -12.12 7.96
N SER A 72 0.66 -12.13 9.14
CA SER A 72 1.84 -11.30 9.45
C SER A 72 3.06 -11.53 8.55
N ASN A 73 3.15 -12.69 7.90
CA ASN A 73 4.18 -13.05 6.94
C ASN A 73 3.74 -12.90 5.47
N SER A 74 2.59 -12.26 5.22
CA SER A 74 2.14 -11.97 3.86
C SER A 74 3.12 -11.05 3.15
N ALA A 75 3.13 -11.11 1.83
CA ALA A 75 3.95 -10.26 1.00
C ALA A 75 3.59 -8.77 1.16
N HIS A 76 2.31 -8.45 1.42
CA HIS A 76 1.86 -7.13 1.84
C HIS A 76 2.58 -6.65 3.10
N ASN A 77 2.51 -7.42 4.20
CA ASN A 77 3.10 -7.02 5.48
C ASN A 77 4.63 -6.95 5.44
N GLN A 78 5.28 -7.80 4.65
CA GLN A 78 6.72 -7.72 4.40
C GLN A 78 7.10 -6.43 3.68
N SER A 79 6.39 -6.10 2.60
CA SER A 79 6.64 -4.88 1.82
C SER A 79 6.31 -3.62 2.60
N TRP A 80 5.25 -3.66 3.43
CA TRP A 80 4.89 -2.58 4.32
C TRP A 80 6.00 -2.26 5.34
N LYS A 81 6.61 -3.28 5.96
CA LYS A 81 7.73 -3.07 6.90
C LYS A 81 8.92 -2.38 6.23
N ILE A 82 9.31 -2.83 5.03
CA ILE A 82 10.40 -2.22 4.27
C ILE A 82 10.05 -0.77 3.93
N CYS A 83 8.79 -0.50 3.60
CA CYS A 83 8.30 0.84 3.31
C CYS A 83 8.34 1.74 4.55
N GLU A 84 7.92 1.26 5.71
CA GLU A 84 8.00 2.01 6.98
C GLU A 84 9.45 2.35 7.34
N GLU A 85 10.37 1.40 7.17
CA GLU A 85 11.81 1.63 7.35
C GLU A 85 12.34 2.66 6.35
N PHE A 86 11.96 2.55 5.08
CA PHE A 86 12.35 3.50 4.04
C PHE A 86 11.84 4.92 4.31
N MET A 87 10.60 5.05 4.79
CA MET A 87 9.99 6.34 5.13
C MET A 87 10.57 6.96 6.42
N ASN A 88 11.28 6.17 7.23
CA ASN A 88 11.94 6.65 8.43
C ASN A 88 13.21 7.47 8.09
N GLN A 89 13.02 8.78 7.97
CA GLN A 89 14.08 9.75 7.63
C GLN A 89 15.31 9.71 8.55
N ASN A 90 15.19 9.20 9.78
CA ASN A 90 16.32 9.09 10.71
C ASN A 90 17.39 8.09 10.25
N GLN A 91 17.05 7.18 9.34
CA GLN A 91 17.97 6.20 8.77
C GLN A 91 18.54 6.66 7.41
N HIS A 92 18.15 7.84 6.93
CA HIS A 92 18.65 8.37 5.66
C HIS A 92 20.09 8.84 5.78
N ILE A 93 20.83 8.77 4.66
CA ILE A 93 22.23 9.22 4.57
C ILE A 93 22.38 10.66 5.05
N GLN A 94 21.41 11.53 4.75
CA GLN A 94 21.42 12.92 5.21
C GLN A 94 21.40 13.04 6.74
N ALA A 95 20.58 12.23 7.43
CA ALA A 95 20.53 12.22 8.89
C ALA A 95 21.86 11.76 9.50
N ALA A 96 22.49 10.76 8.89
CA ALA A 96 23.83 10.30 9.29
C ALA A 96 24.90 11.39 9.10
N LEU A 97 24.88 12.10 7.97
CA LEU A 97 25.82 13.20 7.68
C LEU A 97 25.65 14.39 8.64
N VAL A 98 24.40 14.78 8.93
CA VAL A 98 24.11 15.85 9.90
C VAL A 98 24.58 15.46 11.30
N LYS A 99 24.33 14.22 11.73
CA LYS A 99 24.80 13.71 13.02
C LYS A 99 26.33 13.75 13.12
N GLN A 100 27.03 13.33 12.07
CA GLN A 100 28.49 13.37 12.02
C GLN A 100 29.03 14.81 12.08
N SER A 101 28.44 15.75 11.32
CA SER A 101 28.84 17.16 11.35
C SER A 101 28.62 17.80 12.72
N ASN A 102 27.54 17.45 13.41
CA ASN A 102 27.26 17.99 14.76
C ASN A 102 28.20 17.40 15.82
N GLN A 103 28.68 16.16 15.65
CA GLN A 103 29.66 15.54 16.55
C GLN A 103 31.09 16.05 16.34
N ALA A 104 31.40 16.54 15.13
CA ALA A 104 32.70 17.11 14.79
C ALA A 104 32.83 18.61 15.16
N ARG A 105 31.78 19.21 15.74
CA ARG A 105 31.74 20.61 16.21
C ARG A 105 31.91 20.69 17.71
#